data_AF-A0A2E4HUG4-F1
#
_entry.id   AF-A0A2E4HUG4-F1
#
_cell.length_a   1.000
_cell.length_b   1.000
_cell.length_c   1.000
_cell.angle_alpha   90.00
_cell.angle_beta   90.00
_cell.angle_gamma   90.00
#
_symmetry.space_group_name_H-M   'P 1'
#
loop_
_entity.id
_entity.type
_entity.pdbx_description
1 polymer ?
#
loop_
_entity_poly.entity_id
_entity_poly.type
_entity_poly.pdbx_seq_one_letter_code
_entity_poly.pdbx_strand_id
1 'polypeptide(L)'
;MVKLSSTEEENTEFLASLWQRYKYLLLLIVLVVVGGLVGWEAWNDNRAYKLQSSSDLYQSFLDSVDDKGLNETEIAQKILDNYPNTLYADLVNFHLVQVNVEENKLDESEKILKKILEKHSSRWSDDYNPVEATATLRLARVLIAKGSPLQAIELIDGYPYINGSLLEVKGDAQVEMSQFNEAKLNYLKALESTQNTSIKSLIKMKLADLGE
;
A
#
# COMPACT_ATOMS: atom_id res chain seq x y z
N MET A 1 47.86 -53.50 -22.27
CA MET A 1 47.13 -52.51 -23.08
C MET A 1 45.68 -52.52 -22.63
N VAL A 2 45.30 -51.57 -21.78
CA VAL A 2 43.90 -51.41 -21.34
C VAL A 2 43.18 -50.64 -22.44
N LYS A 3 42.15 -51.24 -23.05
CA LYS A 3 41.30 -50.59 -24.04
C LYS A 3 40.52 -49.47 -23.35
N LEU A 4 40.94 -48.23 -23.58
CA LEU A 4 40.23 -47.01 -23.19
C LEU A 4 39.23 -46.54 -24.26
N SER A 5 38.99 -47.33 -25.32
CA SER A 5 38.21 -46.89 -26.49
C SER A 5 36.71 -47.26 -26.45
N SER A 6 36.25 -48.09 -25.50
CA SER A 6 34.85 -48.51 -25.46
C SER A 6 33.92 -47.55 -24.72
N THR A 7 34.46 -46.68 -23.85
CA THR A 7 33.63 -45.74 -23.08
C THR A 7 33.19 -44.53 -23.92
N GLU A 8 33.96 -44.11 -24.93
CA GLU A 8 33.57 -43.00 -25.81
C GLU A 8 32.48 -43.42 -26.80
N GLU A 9 32.63 -44.54 -27.50
CA GLU A 9 31.64 -45.01 -28.48
C GLU A 9 30.28 -45.30 -27.81
N GLU A 10 30.28 -46.01 -26.68
CA GLU A 10 29.05 -46.39 -25.96
C GLU A 10 28.31 -45.16 -25.38
N ASN A 11 29.06 -44.15 -24.92
CA ASN A 11 28.48 -42.88 -24.48
C ASN A 11 27.89 -42.08 -25.63
N THR A 12 28.51 -42.08 -26.81
CA THR A 12 27.98 -41.38 -27.99
C THR A 12 26.72 -42.03 -28.54
N GLU A 13 26.64 -43.36 -28.55
CA GLU A 13 25.44 -44.08 -28.97
C GLU A 13 24.29 -43.87 -27.98
N PHE A 14 24.58 -43.86 -26.68
CA PHE A 14 23.59 -43.54 -25.65
C PHE A 14 23.02 -42.13 -25.81
N LEU A 15 23.87 -41.11 -25.99
CA LEU A 15 23.42 -39.72 -26.24
C LEU A 15 22.64 -39.58 -27.55
N ALA A 16 23.08 -40.25 -28.62
CA ALA A 16 22.37 -40.27 -29.89
C ALA A 16 20.98 -40.90 -29.75
N SER A 17 20.86 -41.98 -28.97
CA SER A 17 19.58 -42.65 -28.71
C SER A 17 18.62 -41.76 -27.91
N LEU A 18 19.12 -41.04 -26.90
CA LEU A 18 18.32 -40.10 -26.10
C LEU A 18 17.83 -38.93 -26.95
N TRP A 19 18.69 -38.37 -27.80
CA TRP A 19 18.32 -37.32 -28.74
C TRP A 19 17.23 -37.78 -29.70
N GLN A 20 17.39 -38.93 -30.38
CA GLN A 20 16.38 -39.41 -31.31
C GLN A 20 15.03 -39.68 -30.62
N ARG A 21 15.06 -40.18 -29.39
CA ARG A 21 13.86 -40.49 -28.60
C ARG A 21 13.13 -39.25 -28.09
N TYR A 22 13.85 -38.21 -27.68
CA TYR A 22 13.28 -37.05 -26.97
C TYR A 22 13.48 -35.69 -27.66
N LYS A 23 14.02 -35.62 -28.87
CA LYS A 23 14.28 -34.35 -29.59
C LYS A 23 13.10 -33.38 -29.59
N TYR A 24 11.88 -33.85 -29.80
CA TYR A 24 10.69 -32.98 -29.78
C TYR A 24 10.37 -32.46 -28.37
N LEU A 25 10.55 -33.28 -27.33
CA LEU A 25 10.38 -32.87 -25.93
C LEU A 25 11.45 -31.86 -25.52
N LEU A 26 12.72 -32.11 -25.89
CA LEU A 26 13.82 -31.18 -25.64
C LEU A 26 13.62 -29.85 -26.36
N LEU A 27 13.18 -29.87 -27.63
CA LEU A 27 12.83 -28.65 -28.37
C LEU A 27 11.66 -27.90 -27.73
N LEU A 28 10.63 -28.61 -27.26
CA LEU A 28 9.51 -28.00 -26.55
C LEU A 28 9.96 -27.33 -25.25
N ILE A 29 10.82 -27.98 -24.46
CA ILE A 29 11.39 -27.41 -23.24
C ILE A 29 12.19 -26.14 -23.55
N VAL A 30 13.07 -26.19 -24.56
CA VAL A 30 13.85 -25.01 -24.98
C VAL A 30 12.92 -23.88 -25.41
N LEU A 31 11.87 -24.16 -26.17
CA LEU A 31 10.93 -23.15 -26.63
C LEU A 31 10.14 -22.53 -25.48
N VAL A 32 9.74 -23.32 -24.48
CA VAL A 32 9.09 -22.83 -23.26
C VAL A 32 10.03 -21.96 -22.45
N VAL A 33 11.30 -22.35 -22.30
CA VAL A 33 12.31 -21.57 -21.57
C VAL A 33 12.55 -20.22 -22.27
N VAL A 34 12.80 -20.24 -23.58
CA VAL A 34 13.03 -19.00 -24.36
C VAL A 34 11.80 -18.11 -24.34
N GLY A 35 10.60 -18.68 -24.57
CA GLY A 35 9.34 -17.92 -24.51
C GLY A 35 9.07 -17.35 -23.12
N GLY A 36 9.40 -18.08 -22.06
CA GLY A 36 9.30 -17.62 -20.67
C GLY A 36 10.22 -16.45 -20.38
N LEU A 37 11.49 -16.51 -20.81
CA LEU A 37 12.45 -15.41 -20.63
C LEU A 37 12.03 -14.14 -21.37
N VAL A 38 11.69 -14.25 -22.65
CA VAL A 38 11.24 -13.10 -23.46
C VAL A 38 9.94 -12.51 -22.92
N GLY A 39 9.00 -13.37 -22.53
CA GLY A 39 7.74 -12.93 -21.92
C GLY A 39 7.94 -12.20 -20.59
N TRP A 40 8.86 -12.69 -19.75
CA TRP A 40 9.21 -12.06 -18.47
C TRP A 40 9.89 -10.70 -18.67
N GLU A 41 10.84 -10.61 -19.60
CA GLU A 41 11.56 -9.36 -19.90
C GLU A 41 10.63 -8.29 -20.46
N ALA A 42 9.78 -8.64 -21.44
CA ALA A 42 8.78 -7.71 -21.99
C ALA A 42 7.77 -7.23 -20.92
N TRP A 43 7.38 -8.10 -19.99
CA TRP A 43 6.52 -7.71 -18.88
C TRP A 43 7.22 -6.74 -17.92
N ASN A 44 8.50 -6.99 -17.61
CA ASN A 44 9.30 -6.16 -16.73
C ASN A 44 9.54 -4.76 -17.34
N ASP A 45 9.87 -4.68 -18.63
CA ASP A 45 10.09 -3.40 -19.33
C ASP A 45 8.83 -2.54 -19.35
N ASN A 46 7.67 -3.15 -19.64
CA ASN A 46 6.39 -2.46 -19.59
C ASN A 46 6.07 -1.95 -18.17
N ARG A 47 6.43 -2.70 -17.13
CA ARG A 47 6.26 -2.27 -15.74
C ARG A 47 7.17 -1.08 -15.42
N ALA A 48 8.44 -1.13 -15.82
CA ALA A 48 9.40 -0.05 -15.60
C ALA A 48 8.97 1.24 -16.31
N TYR A 49 8.53 1.13 -17.57
CA TYR A 49 8.02 2.28 -18.33
C TYR A 49 6.79 2.92 -17.68
N LYS A 50 5.84 2.09 -17.18
CA LYS A 50 4.65 2.59 -16.46
C LYS A 50 5.02 3.31 -15.15
N LEU A 51 5.99 2.79 -14.42
CA LEU A 51 6.49 3.43 -13.19
C LEU A 51 7.13 4.79 -13.49
N GLN A 52 7.98 4.87 -14.52
CA GLN A 52 8.60 6.12 -14.95
C GLN A 52 7.55 7.15 -15.38
N SER A 53 6.63 6.75 -16.26
CA SER A 53 5.59 7.66 -16.76
C SER A 53 4.67 8.16 -15.63
N SER A 54 4.32 7.29 -14.67
CA SER A 54 3.54 7.67 -13.50
C SER A 54 4.31 8.64 -12.60
N SER A 55 5.62 8.46 -12.44
CA SER A 55 6.48 9.39 -11.70
C SER A 55 6.54 10.77 -12.35
N ASP A 56 6.69 10.84 -13.67
CA ASP A 56 6.77 12.12 -14.40
C ASP A 56 5.44 12.90 -14.29
N LEU A 57 4.31 12.20 -14.39
CA LEU A 57 3.00 12.80 -14.15
C LEU A 57 2.81 13.23 -12.69
N TYR A 58 3.30 12.44 -11.74
CA TYR A 58 3.22 12.80 -10.33
C TYR A 58 4.05 14.05 -10.02
N GLN A 59 5.22 14.22 -10.64
CA GLN A 59 5.97 15.47 -10.52
C GLN A 59 5.15 16.65 -11.06
N SER A 60 4.52 16.49 -12.22
CA SER A 60 3.64 17.52 -12.79
C SER A 60 2.44 17.84 -11.87
N PHE A 61 1.93 16.82 -11.17
CA PHE A 61 0.88 16.99 -10.16
C PHE A 61 1.37 17.83 -8.98
N LEU A 62 2.56 17.55 -8.43
CA LEU A 62 3.15 18.36 -7.36
C LEU A 62 3.33 19.83 -7.80
N ASP A 63 3.84 20.05 -9.00
CA ASP A 63 4.02 21.40 -9.55
C ASP A 63 2.66 22.13 -9.67
N SER A 64 1.58 21.41 -9.95
CA SER A 64 0.22 21.98 -10.04
C SER A 64 -0.44 22.27 -8.69
N VAL A 65 -0.03 21.58 -7.62
CA VAL A 65 -0.51 21.88 -6.26
C VAL A 65 0.06 23.22 -5.78
N ASP A 66 1.30 23.54 -6.16
CA ASP A 66 1.97 24.79 -5.78
C ASP A 66 1.58 25.99 -6.68
N ASP A 67 1.18 25.74 -7.94
CA ASP A 67 0.77 26.78 -8.90
C ASP A 67 -0.72 26.71 -9.26
N LYS A 68 -1.48 27.73 -8.82
CA LYS A 68 -2.92 27.89 -9.09
C LYS A 68 -3.28 28.01 -10.59
N GLY A 69 -2.31 28.17 -11.48
CA GLY A 69 -2.51 28.22 -12.93
C GLY A 69 -2.66 26.86 -13.61
N LEU A 70 -2.31 25.76 -12.94
CA LEU A 70 -2.37 24.40 -13.50
C LEU A 70 -3.63 23.66 -13.01
N ASN A 71 -4.23 22.85 -13.89
CA ASN A 71 -5.43 22.08 -13.54
C ASN A 71 -5.06 20.79 -12.79
N GLU A 72 -4.80 20.94 -11.49
CA GLU A 72 -4.46 19.87 -10.55
C GLU A 72 -5.40 18.64 -10.68
N THR A 73 -6.71 18.90 -10.77
CA THR A 73 -7.73 17.85 -10.88
C THR A 73 -7.58 17.01 -12.15
N GLU A 74 -7.23 17.63 -13.28
CA GLU A 74 -7.03 16.91 -14.54
C GLU A 74 -5.80 15.99 -14.47
N ILE A 75 -4.70 16.45 -13.87
CA ILE A 75 -3.48 15.65 -13.73
C ILE A 75 -3.71 14.51 -12.75
N ALA A 76 -4.37 14.77 -11.61
CA ALA A 76 -4.78 13.75 -10.66
C ALA A 76 -5.59 12.65 -11.36
N GLN A 77 -6.62 13.01 -12.13
CA GLN A 77 -7.46 12.06 -12.85
C GLN A 77 -6.65 11.23 -13.86
N LYS A 78 -5.72 11.84 -14.59
CA LYS A 78 -4.81 11.11 -15.51
C LYS A 78 -3.96 10.07 -14.79
N ILE A 79 -3.45 10.36 -13.59
CA ILE A 79 -2.69 9.39 -12.79
C ILE A 79 -3.60 8.26 -12.34
N LEU A 80 -4.79 8.57 -11.84
CA LEU A 80 -5.75 7.60 -11.33
C LEU A 80 -6.28 6.66 -12.42
N ASP A 81 -6.50 7.16 -13.64
CA ASP A 81 -7.00 6.35 -14.76
C ASP A 81 -5.93 5.50 -15.41
N ASN A 82 -4.74 6.06 -15.65
CA ASN A 82 -3.69 5.37 -16.40
C ASN A 82 -2.78 4.50 -15.51
N TYR A 83 -2.65 4.87 -14.22
CA TYR A 83 -1.72 4.22 -13.29
C TYR A 83 -2.34 3.86 -11.92
N PRO A 84 -3.59 3.32 -11.86
CA PRO A 84 -4.35 3.12 -10.61
C PRO A 84 -3.64 2.25 -9.56
N ASN A 85 -2.78 1.34 -10.00
CA ASN A 85 -2.10 0.36 -9.15
C ASN A 85 -0.73 0.84 -8.65
N THR A 86 -0.32 2.06 -8.96
CA THR A 86 0.96 2.62 -8.52
C THR A 86 0.84 3.31 -7.16
N LEU A 87 1.97 3.44 -6.44
CA LEU A 87 2.04 4.22 -5.21
C LEU A 87 1.69 5.69 -5.46
N TYR A 88 2.06 6.24 -6.62
CA TYR A 88 1.71 7.60 -7.01
C TYR A 88 0.20 7.84 -7.06
N ALA A 89 -0.58 6.87 -7.55
CA ALA A 89 -2.04 6.93 -7.48
C ALA A 89 -2.57 6.92 -6.03
N ASP A 90 -1.92 6.18 -5.12
CA ASP A 90 -2.30 6.20 -3.69
C ASP A 90 -1.98 7.56 -3.06
N LEU A 91 -0.84 8.17 -3.40
CA LEU A 91 -0.47 9.52 -2.94
C LEU A 91 -1.43 10.60 -3.44
N VAL A 92 -1.81 10.53 -4.72
CA VAL A 92 -2.85 11.42 -5.30
C VAL A 92 -4.18 11.24 -4.57
N ASN A 93 -4.62 10.00 -4.33
CA ASN A 93 -5.85 9.76 -3.57
C ASN A 93 -5.76 10.34 -2.14
N PHE A 94 -4.62 10.22 -1.46
CA PHE A 94 -4.43 10.84 -0.14
C PHE A 94 -4.47 12.36 -0.18
N HIS A 95 -4.00 12.99 -1.25
CA HIS A 95 -4.15 14.43 -1.46
C HIS A 95 -5.62 14.80 -1.68
N LEU A 96 -6.33 14.09 -2.55
CA LEU A 96 -7.76 14.33 -2.78
C LEU A 96 -8.61 14.15 -1.51
N VAL A 97 -8.24 13.20 -0.63
CA VAL A 97 -8.86 13.07 0.70
C VAL A 97 -8.66 14.32 1.53
N GLN A 98 -7.46 14.91 1.53
CA GLN A 98 -7.21 16.14 2.26
C GLN A 98 -8.08 17.29 1.71
N VAL A 99 -8.08 17.50 0.38
CA VAL A 99 -8.90 18.52 -0.27
C VAL A 99 -10.38 18.31 0.05
N ASN A 100 -10.88 17.08 -0.05
CA ASN A 100 -12.26 16.75 0.28
C ASN A 100 -12.59 17.06 1.75
N VAL A 101 -11.70 16.77 2.70
CA VAL A 101 -11.92 17.11 4.11
C VAL A 101 -11.96 18.63 4.31
N GLU A 102 -11.07 19.39 3.67
CA GLU A 102 -11.05 20.86 3.72
C GLU A 102 -12.35 21.46 3.15
N GLU A 103 -12.93 20.82 2.14
CA GLU A 103 -14.21 21.19 1.54
C GLU A 103 -15.43 20.54 2.23
N ASN A 104 -15.24 19.88 3.39
CA ASN A 104 -16.27 19.18 4.16
C ASN A 104 -17.00 18.05 3.38
N LYS A 105 -16.37 17.49 2.35
CA LYS A 105 -16.81 16.33 1.56
C LYS A 105 -16.35 15.03 2.23
N LEU A 106 -16.84 14.78 3.45
CA LEU A 106 -16.41 13.64 4.26
C LEU A 106 -16.84 12.28 3.67
N ASP A 107 -17.99 12.20 2.99
CA ASP A 107 -18.45 10.99 2.31
C ASP A 107 -17.49 10.54 1.20
N GLU A 108 -17.04 11.47 0.36
CA GLU A 108 -16.07 11.17 -0.70
C GLU A 108 -14.70 10.77 -0.13
N SER A 109 -14.29 11.41 0.97
CA SER A 109 -13.06 11.07 1.68
C SER A 109 -13.08 9.64 2.21
N GLU A 110 -14.18 9.24 2.86
CA GLU A 110 -14.39 7.88 3.34
C GLU A 110 -14.31 6.86 2.20
N LYS A 111 -15.00 7.13 1.08
CA LYS A 111 -15.03 6.24 -0.08
C LYS A 111 -13.64 6.02 -0.67
N ILE A 112 -12.85 7.08 -0.81
CA ILE A 112 -11.47 6.97 -1.31
C ILE A 112 -10.61 6.14 -0.35
N LEU A 113 -10.68 6.43 0.95
CA LEU A 113 -9.87 5.73 1.95
C LEU A 113 -10.24 4.24 2.06
N LYS A 114 -11.54 3.89 2.00
CA LYS A 114 -11.99 2.50 1.95
C LYS A 114 -11.44 1.77 0.73
N LYS A 115 -11.42 2.41 -0.44
CA LYS A 115 -10.82 1.82 -1.66
C LYS A 115 -9.32 1.59 -1.52
N ILE A 116 -8.59 2.50 -0.86
CA ILE A 116 -7.16 2.29 -0.55
C ILE A 116 -6.99 1.07 0.36
N LEU A 117 -7.79 0.96 1.43
CA LEU A 117 -7.75 -0.19 2.33
C LEU A 117 -8.09 -1.49 1.60
N GLU A 118 -9.11 -1.52 0.74
CA GLU A 118 -9.44 -2.70 -0.08
C GLU A 118 -8.29 -3.14 -0.98
N LYS A 119 -7.53 -2.18 -1.52
CA LYS A 119 -6.37 -2.45 -2.39
C LYS A 119 -5.16 -2.98 -1.61
N HIS A 120 -4.93 -2.50 -0.39
CA HIS A 120 -3.69 -2.73 0.35
C HIS A 120 -3.82 -3.72 1.51
N SER A 121 -5.03 -3.98 2.01
CA SER A 121 -5.28 -4.98 3.05
C SER A 121 -5.10 -6.39 2.46
N SER A 122 -3.94 -6.98 2.70
CA SER A 122 -3.69 -8.36 2.29
C SER A 122 -4.26 -9.31 3.34
N ARG A 123 -5.16 -10.20 2.92
CA ARG A 123 -5.61 -11.34 3.76
C ARG A 123 -4.55 -12.43 3.93
N TRP A 124 -3.44 -12.34 3.19
CA TRP A 124 -2.46 -13.42 3.04
C TRP A 124 -1.06 -13.04 3.54
N SER A 125 -0.87 -11.79 3.95
CA SER A 125 0.39 -11.26 4.46
C SER A 125 0.06 -10.37 5.64
N ASP A 126 0.54 -10.78 6.81
CA ASP A 126 0.59 -9.98 8.03
C ASP A 126 1.91 -9.18 8.02
N ASP A 127 2.20 -8.47 6.91
CA ASP A 127 3.31 -7.51 6.87
C ASP A 127 2.78 -6.09 7.04
N TYR A 128 3.55 -5.28 7.77
CA TYR A 128 3.22 -3.87 7.97
C TYR A 128 3.25 -3.11 6.64
N ASN A 129 2.11 -2.51 6.27
CA ASN A 129 2.00 -1.63 5.11
C ASN A 129 1.77 -0.16 5.53
N PRO A 130 2.72 0.76 5.23
CA PRO A 130 2.58 2.18 5.56
C PRO A 130 1.36 2.86 4.91
N VAL A 131 0.97 2.43 3.71
CA VAL A 131 -0.19 2.98 2.99
C VAL A 131 -1.48 2.60 3.71
N GLU A 132 -1.60 1.32 4.10
CA GLU A 132 -2.72 0.83 4.89
C GLU A 132 -2.78 1.53 6.26
N ALA A 133 -1.65 1.61 6.98
CA ALA A 133 -1.57 2.31 8.27
C ALA A 133 -2.06 3.77 8.18
N THR A 134 -1.63 4.47 7.12
CA THR A 134 -2.02 5.86 6.87
C THR A 134 -3.50 5.97 6.53
N ALA A 135 -4.03 5.08 5.70
CA ALA A 135 -5.43 5.05 5.34
C ALA A 135 -6.33 4.73 6.53
N THR A 136 -5.97 3.76 7.37
CA THR A 136 -6.69 3.41 8.62
C THR A 136 -6.77 4.61 9.56
N LEU A 137 -5.64 5.28 9.81
CA LEU A 137 -5.61 6.46 10.68
C LEU A 137 -6.50 7.59 10.15
N ARG A 138 -6.39 7.91 8.87
CA ARG A 138 -7.17 8.99 8.25
C ARG A 138 -8.66 8.63 8.20
N LEU A 139 -9.00 7.38 7.90
CA LEU A 139 -10.38 6.93 7.84
C LEU A 139 -11.04 6.97 9.21
N ALA A 140 -10.34 6.56 10.27
CA ALA A 140 -10.84 6.69 11.64
C ALA A 140 -11.18 8.15 11.98
N ARG A 141 -10.31 9.11 11.64
CA ARG A 141 -10.58 10.54 11.84
C ARG A 141 -11.78 11.05 11.03
N VAL A 142 -11.90 10.63 9.76
CA VAL A 142 -13.06 10.95 8.92
C VAL A 142 -14.35 10.38 9.52
N LEU A 143 -14.34 9.14 10.00
CA LEU A 143 -15.50 8.51 10.64
C LEU A 143 -15.93 9.25 11.91
N ILE A 144 -14.97 9.68 12.74
CA ILE A 144 -15.25 10.52 13.92
C ILE A 144 -15.88 11.85 13.49
N ALA A 145 -15.30 12.56 12.52
CA ALA A 145 -15.82 13.82 12.00
C ALA A 145 -17.24 13.68 11.40
N LYS A 146 -17.58 12.50 10.89
CA LYS A 146 -18.93 12.15 10.41
C LYS A 146 -19.91 11.75 11.52
N GLY A 147 -19.51 11.81 12.79
CA GLY A 147 -20.35 11.37 13.91
C GLY A 147 -20.51 9.84 13.99
N SER A 148 -19.56 9.08 13.45
CA SER A 148 -19.52 7.60 13.51
C SER A 148 -18.34 7.07 14.34
N PRO A 149 -18.16 7.51 15.61
CA PRO A 149 -17.00 7.13 16.43
C PRO A 149 -16.90 5.63 16.71
N LEU A 150 -18.04 4.92 16.82
CA LEU A 150 -18.03 3.46 17.00
C LEU A 150 -17.39 2.73 15.81
N GLN A 151 -17.70 3.14 14.58
CA GLN A 151 -17.07 2.56 13.39
C GLN A 151 -15.58 2.87 13.33
N ALA A 152 -15.15 4.05 13.81
CA ALA A 152 -13.73 4.38 13.92
C ALA A 152 -13.01 3.45 14.91
N ILE A 153 -13.63 3.15 16.06
CA ILE A 153 -13.10 2.19 17.04
C ILE A 153 -12.99 0.79 16.42
N GLU A 154 -14.05 0.30 15.78
CA GLU A 154 -14.08 -1.02 15.13
C GLU A 154 -13.00 -1.15 14.05
N LEU A 155 -12.82 -0.10 13.23
CA LEU A 155 -11.77 -0.04 12.23
C LEU A 155 -10.36 -0.15 12.85
N ILE A 156 -10.11 0.58 13.95
CA ILE A 156 -8.82 0.56 14.64
C ILE A 156 -8.57 -0.81 15.30
N ASP A 157 -9.60 -1.40 15.92
CA ASP A 157 -9.48 -2.70 16.60
C ASP A 157 -9.33 -3.87 15.62
N GLY A 158 -9.83 -3.72 14.39
CA GLY A 158 -9.60 -4.68 13.31
C GLY A 158 -8.20 -4.60 12.69
N TYR A 159 -7.41 -3.55 12.99
CA TYR A 159 -6.09 -3.35 12.39
C TYR A 159 -4.97 -3.91 13.27
N PRO A 160 -4.12 -4.83 12.77
CA PRO A 160 -3.14 -5.53 13.61
C PRO A 160 -1.96 -4.66 14.09
N TYR A 161 -1.62 -3.56 13.41
CA TYR A 161 -0.46 -2.72 13.74
C TYR A 161 -0.85 -1.43 14.47
N ILE A 162 -1.52 -1.58 15.62
CA ILE A 162 -1.88 -0.44 16.46
C ILE A 162 -0.62 0.30 16.93
N ASN A 163 -0.63 1.62 16.76
CA ASN A 163 0.44 2.52 17.19
C ASN A 163 -0.12 3.69 18.01
N GLY A 164 0.76 4.54 18.54
CA GLY A 164 0.36 5.67 19.37
C GLY A 164 -0.61 6.66 18.71
N SER A 165 -0.54 6.84 17.39
CA SER A 165 -1.48 7.74 16.68
C SER A 165 -2.87 7.11 16.55
N LEU A 166 -2.95 5.79 16.33
CA LEU A 166 -4.24 5.09 16.31
C LEU A 166 -4.86 5.04 17.71
N LEU A 167 -4.05 4.88 18.76
CA LEU A 167 -4.53 4.95 20.15
C LEU A 167 -5.04 6.35 20.51
N GLU A 168 -4.36 7.41 20.04
CA GLU A 168 -4.84 8.78 20.19
C GLU A 168 -6.21 8.97 19.52
N VAL A 169 -6.34 8.59 18.26
CA VAL A 169 -7.63 8.69 17.54
C VAL A 169 -8.71 7.80 18.14
N LYS A 170 -8.37 6.63 18.68
CA LYS A 170 -9.32 5.78 19.42
C LYS A 170 -9.82 6.48 20.69
N GLY A 171 -8.93 7.17 21.39
CA GLY A 171 -9.32 8.04 22.51
C GLY A 171 -10.28 9.13 22.08
N ASP A 172 -10.01 9.81 20.96
CA ASP A 172 -10.89 10.85 20.41
C ASP A 172 -12.30 10.33 20.12
N ALA A 173 -12.40 9.15 19.49
CA ALA A 173 -13.70 8.51 19.25
C ALA A 173 -14.46 8.24 20.56
N GLN A 174 -13.74 7.84 21.62
CA GLN A 174 -14.33 7.58 22.94
C GLN A 174 -14.77 8.86 23.64
N VAL A 175 -14.07 9.99 23.45
CA VAL A 175 -14.51 11.31 23.93
C VAL A 175 -15.85 11.69 23.32
N GLU A 176 -16.01 11.56 22.00
CA GLU A 176 -17.29 11.81 21.31
C GLU A 176 -18.43 10.93 21.84
N MET A 177 -18.11 9.76 22.38
CA MET A 177 -19.06 8.83 23.00
C MET A 177 -19.23 9.04 24.52
N SER A 178 -18.63 10.08 25.10
CA SER A 178 -18.60 10.32 26.57
C SER A 178 -17.96 9.18 27.39
N GLN A 179 -17.11 8.37 26.76
CA GLN A 179 -16.36 7.26 27.38
C GLN A 179 -15.00 7.74 27.90
N PHE A 180 -15.03 8.70 28.84
CA PHE A 180 -13.83 9.44 29.24
C PHE A 180 -12.77 8.57 29.94
N ASN A 181 -13.18 7.54 30.68
CA ASN A 181 -12.25 6.63 31.35
C ASN A 181 -11.45 5.82 30.33
N GLU A 182 -12.13 5.30 29.32
CA GLU A 182 -11.54 4.54 28.22
C GLU A 182 -10.66 5.45 27.35
N ALA A 183 -11.13 6.66 27.05
CA ALA A 183 -10.36 7.66 26.32
C ALA A 183 -9.04 7.97 27.02
N LYS A 184 -9.09 8.22 28.34
CA LYS A 184 -7.91 8.45 29.16
C LYS A 184 -6.91 7.30 29.10
N LEU A 185 -7.39 6.05 29.18
CA LEU A 185 -6.52 4.87 29.07
C LEU A 185 -5.82 4.81 27.71
N ASN A 186 -6.53 5.09 26.62
CA ASN A 186 -5.95 5.08 25.28
C ASN A 186 -4.96 6.24 25.06
N TYR A 187 -5.24 7.43 25.57
CA TYR A 187 -4.30 8.55 25.54
C TYR A 187 -3.02 8.26 26.35
N LEU A 188 -3.12 7.64 27.52
CA LEU A 188 -1.92 7.24 28.28
C LEU A 188 -1.06 6.24 27.51
N LYS A 189 -1.68 5.22 26.91
CA LYS A 189 -0.96 4.27 26.04
C LYS A 189 -0.34 4.96 24.82
N ALA A 190 -1.07 5.90 24.20
CA ALA A 190 -0.56 6.69 23.09
C ALA A 190 0.68 7.50 23.48
N LEU A 191 0.67 8.11 24.67
CA LEU A 191 1.76 8.90 25.22
C LEU A 191 3.03 8.06 25.47
N GLU A 192 2.86 6.84 25.98
CA GLU A 192 3.95 5.88 26.19
C GLU A 192 4.54 5.37 24.86
N SER A 193 3.70 5.26 23.83
CA SER A 193 4.07 4.68 22.53
C SER A 193 4.77 5.64 21.58
N THR A 194 4.72 6.96 21.82
CA THR A 194 5.33 7.97 20.95
C THR A 194 6.63 8.49 21.52
N GLN A 195 7.62 8.77 20.65
CA GLN A 195 8.84 9.49 21.03
C GLN A 195 8.83 10.96 20.56
N ASN A 196 7.85 11.35 19.75
CA ASN A 196 7.76 12.69 19.20
C ASN A 196 7.24 13.67 20.27
N THR A 197 8.06 14.64 20.66
CA THR A 197 7.72 15.65 21.68
C THR A 197 6.46 16.43 21.35
N SER A 198 6.25 16.81 20.09
CA SER A 198 5.05 17.56 19.69
C SER A 198 3.78 16.72 19.88
N ILE A 199 3.83 15.44 19.52
CA ILE A 199 2.71 14.50 19.73
C ILE A 199 2.48 14.28 21.23
N LYS A 200 3.54 14.15 22.04
CA LYS A 200 3.40 14.06 23.50
C LYS A 200 2.70 15.27 24.09
N SER A 201 3.05 16.48 23.65
CA SER A 201 2.40 17.71 24.10
C SER A 201 0.92 17.75 23.75
N LEU A 202 0.56 17.36 22.52
CA LEU A 202 -0.84 17.26 22.09
C LEU A 202 -1.64 16.27 22.97
N ILE A 203 -1.10 15.07 23.19
CA ILE A 203 -1.79 14.04 24.01
C ILE A 203 -1.94 14.51 25.46
N LYS A 204 -0.95 15.20 26.02
CA LYS A 204 -1.04 15.77 27.37
C LYS A 204 -2.13 16.84 27.48
N MET A 205 -2.31 17.66 26.44
CA MET A 205 -3.41 18.63 26.38
C MET A 205 -4.76 17.92 26.39
N LYS A 206 -4.94 16.91 25.52
CA LYS A 206 -6.17 16.09 25.51
C LYS A 206 -6.46 15.41 26.85
N LEU A 207 -5.43 14.91 27.53
CA LEU A 207 -5.56 14.32 28.86
C LEU A 207 -5.96 15.33 29.94
N ALA A 208 -5.53 16.59 29.81
CA ALA A 208 -5.91 17.66 30.71
C ALA A 208 -7.37 18.06 30.50
N ASP A 209 -7.80 18.18 29.24
CA ASP A 209 -9.19 18.52 28.87
C ASP A 209 -10.21 17.47 29.37
N LEU A 210 -9.80 16.21 29.57
CA LEU A 210 -10.62 15.15 30.17
C LEU A 210 -10.78 15.25 31.70
N GLY A 211 -9.91 16.01 32.36
CA GLY A 211 -9.87 16.14 33.82
C GLY A 211 -10.70 17.29 34.38
N GLU A 212 -11.23 18.14 33.52
CA GLU A 212 -12.19 19.21 33.81
C GLU A 212 -13.64 18.73 33.63
#